data_AF-A0A2S9GQ03-F1
#
_entry.id   AF-A0A2S9GQ03-F1
#
_cell.length_a   1.000
_cell.length_b   1.000
_cell.length_c   1.000
_cell.angle_alpha   90.00
_cell.angle_beta   90.00
_cell.angle_gamma   90.00
#
_symmetry.space_group_name_H-M   'P 1'
#
loop_
_entity.id
_entity.type
_entity.pdbx_description
1 polymer ?
#
loop_
_entity_poly.entity_id
_entity_poly.type
_entity_poly.pdbx_seq_one_letter_code
_entity_poly.pdbx_strand_id
1 'polypeptide(L)' 'AVEGAMNVTVIVDLIKGGGGPAWPRLETDTHLMCVGSGRPLEEAWRAGQVEMITWLGELYGLDRLDAYQLLTQ' A
#
# COMPACT_ATOMS: atom_id res chain seq x y z
N ALA A 1 15.04 -14.71 7.37
CA ALA A 1 13.84 -15.57 7.43
C ALA A 1 14.27 -17.00 7.67
N VAL A 2 13.36 -17.87 8.10
CA VAL A 2 13.58 -19.32 8.03
C VAL A 2 12.85 -19.79 6.77
N GLU A 3 13.61 -20.25 5.78
CA GLU A 3 13.06 -20.71 4.51
C GLU A 3 12.61 -22.17 4.63
N GLY A 4 11.45 -22.51 4.06
CA GLY A 4 10.88 -23.84 4.13
C GLY A 4 9.67 -24.03 3.22
N ALA A 5 9.31 -25.29 2.97
CA ALA A 5 8.13 -25.62 2.20
C ALA A 5 6.85 -25.31 2.99
N MET A 6 5.85 -24.75 2.33
CA MET A 6 4.55 -24.42 2.92
C MET A 6 3.42 -24.69 1.93
N ASN A 7 2.29 -25.20 2.43
CA ASN A 7 1.05 -25.29 1.68
C ASN A 7 0.17 -24.11 2.09
N VAL A 8 -0.19 -23.25 1.13
CA VAL A 8 -0.98 -22.03 1.36
C VAL A 8 -2.35 -22.18 0.73
N THR A 9 -3.39 -21.88 1.47
CA THR A 9 -4.73 -21.68 0.92
C THR A 9 -4.98 -20.19 0.78
N VAL A 10 -5.28 -19.74 -0.43
CA VAL A 10 -5.60 -18.35 -0.74
C VAL A 10 -6.91 -18.28 -1.51
N ILE A 11 -7.63 -17.17 -1.35
CA ILE A 11 -8.79 -16.82 -2.17
C ILE A 11 -8.33 -15.72 -3.11
N VAL A 12 -8.69 -15.85 -4.39
CA VAL A 12 -8.34 -14.88 -5.44
C VAL A 12 -9.63 -14.30 -5.99
N ASP A 13 -9.70 -12.97 -6.01
CA ASP A 13 -10.80 -12.22 -6.60
C ASP A 13 -10.25 -11.09 -7.49
N LEU A 14 -11.10 -10.56 -8.38
CA LEU A 14 -10.75 -9.52 -9.34
C LEU A 14 -11.58 -8.26 -9.13
N ILE A 15 -10.93 -7.22 -8.60
CA ILE A 15 -11.50 -5.88 -8.50
C ILE A 15 -11.39 -5.20 -9.87
N LYS A 16 -12.53 -4.79 -10.44
CA LYS A 16 -12.62 -4.11 -11.75
C LYS A 16 -12.65 -2.58 -11.57
N GLY A 17 -12.10 -1.85 -12.54
CA GLY A 17 -12.06 -0.38 -12.54
C GLY A 17 -10.80 0.19 -11.88
N GLY A 18 -10.60 1.52 -11.97
CA GLY A 18 -9.60 2.25 -11.17
C GLY A 18 -8.12 2.10 -11.57
N GLY A 19 -7.78 1.51 -12.71
CA GLY A 19 -6.38 1.42 -13.20
C GLY A 19 -5.47 0.46 -12.43
N GLY A 20 -5.89 0.01 -11.25
CA GLY A 20 -5.07 -0.78 -10.32
C GLY A 20 -4.04 0.10 -9.60
N PRO A 21 -3.57 -0.32 -8.41
CA PRO A 21 -2.59 0.45 -7.67
C PRO A 21 -1.22 0.36 -8.36
N ALA A 22 -0.44 1.45 -8.31
CA ALA A 22 0.90 1.47 -8.89
C ALA A 22 1.88 0.60 -8.08
N TRP A 23 1.62 0.45 -6.78
CA TRP A 23 2.37 -0.38 -5.84
C TRP A 23 1.45 -1.40 -5.15
N PRO A 24 1.96 -2.57 -4.75
CA PRO A 24 1.16 -3.53 -4.00
C PRO A 24 0.61 -2.91 -2.71
N ARG A 25 -0.69 -3.11 -2.47
CA ARG A 25 -1.41 -2.69 -1.28
C ARG A 25 -1.75 -3.92 -0.44
N LEU A 26 -1.67 -3.78 0.89
CA LEU A 26 -2.01 -4.83 1.85
C LEU A 26 -3.00 -4.26 2.87
N GLU A 27 -3.90 -5.12 3.32
CA GLU A 27 -4.85 -4.81 4.37
C GLU A 27 -4.78 -5.90 5.44
N THR A 28 -4.91 -5.49 6.68
CA THR A 28 -5.12 -6.34 7.84
C THR A 28 -6.33 -5.80 8.61
N ASP A 29 -6.79 -6.53 9.62
CA ASP A 29 -7.95 -6.13 10.44
C ASP A 29 -7.85 -4.72 11.06
N THR A 30 -6.64 -4.15 11.13
CA THR A 30 -6.38 -2.88 11.82
C THR A 30 -5.57 -1.87 11.02
N HIS A 31 -4.92 -2.29 9.93
CA HIS A 31 -3.96 -1.44 9.21
C HIS A 31 -4.05 -1.61 7.69
N LEU A 32 -3.89 -0.49 7.01
CA LEU A 32 -3.65 -0.39 5.57
C LEU A 32 -2.17 -0.13 5.33
N MET A 33 -1.59 -0.75 4.30
CA MET A 33 -0.17 -0.64 3.98
C MET A 33 0.07 -0.60 2.47
N CYS A 34 1.05 0.21 2.04
CA CYS A 34 1.58 0.19 0.67
C CYS A 34 3.02 -0.29 0.68
N VAL A 35 3.35 -1.16 -0.28
CA VAL A 35 4.68 -1.75 -0.43
C VAL A 35 5.44 -1.04 -1.54
N GLY A 36 6.36 -0.16 -1.18
CA GLY A 36 7.33 0.40 -2.12
C GLY A 36 8.55 -0.52 -2.30
N SER A 37 9.13 -0.52 -3.50
CA SER A 37 10.40 -1.20 -3.80
C SER A 37 11.33 -0.26 -4.55
N GLY A 38 12.58 -0.20 -4.14
CA GLY A 38 13.57 0.73 -4.68
C GLY A 38 14.92 0.53 -4.02
N ARG A 39 15.97 1.11 -4.62
CA ARG A 39 17.31 1.17 -4.04
C ARG A 39 17.81 2.62 -4.12
N PRO A 40 18.33 3.22 -3.03
CA PRO A 40 18.47 2.64 -1.68
C PRO A 40 17.11 2.54 -0.95
N LEU A 41 17.11 2.13 0.32
CA LEU A 41 15.89 1.91 1.09
C LEU A 41 14.98 3.16 1.13
N GLU A 42 15.58 4.34 1.12
CA GLU A 42 14.89 5.63 1.10
C GLU A 42 14.01 5.78 -0.14
N GLU A 43 14.39 5.19 -1.27
CA GLU A 43 13.57 5.21 -2.49
C GLU A 43 12.35 4.31 -2.34
N ALA A 44 12.53 3.10 -1.80
CA ALA A 44 11.42 2.20 -1.48
C ALA A 44 10.44 2.86 -0.49
N TRP A 45 10.97 3.53 0.54
CA TRP A 45 10.19 4.27 1.52
C TRP A 45 9.38 5.40 0.85
N ARG A 46 10.01 6.23 0.03
CA ARG A 46 9.34 7.33 -0.70
C ARG A 46 8.21 6.82 -1.59
N ALA A 47 8.45 5.74 -2.33
CA ALA A 47 7.43 5.11 -3.16
C ALA A 47 6.21 4.67 -2.34
N GLY A 48 6.42 3.98 -1.21
CA GLY A 48 5.34 3.57 -0.30
C GLY A 48 4.58 4.75 0.29
N GLN A 49 5.28 5.84 0.67
CA GLN A 49 4.66 7.05 1.22
C GLN A 49 3.76 7.76 0.22
N VAL A 50 4.24 7.95 -1.01
CA VAL A 50 3.45 8.61 -2.08
C VAL A 50 2.21 7.78 -2.43
N GLU A 51 2.33 6.46 -2.46
CA GLU A 51 1.20 5.57 -2.68
C GLU A 51 0.19 5.65 -1.53
N MET A 52 0.63 5.66 -0.27
CA MET A 52 -0.28 5.81 0.88
C MET A 52 -1.06 7.12 0.84
N ILE A 53 -0.41 8.24 0.53
CA ILE A 53 -1.10 9.56 0.41
C ILE A 53 -2.18 9.49 -0.67
N THR A 54 -1.86 8.88 -1.80
CA THR A 54 -2.80 8.70 -2.92
C THR A 54 -3.97 7.82 -2.51
N TRP A 55 -3.69 6.67 -1.88
CA TRP A 55 -4.72 5.72 -1.48
C TRP A 55 -5.64 6.26 -0.40
N LEU A 56 -5.12 7.01 0.57
CA LEU A 56 -5.94 7.70 1.59
C LEU A 56 -6.88 8.72 0.94
N GLY A 57 -6.40 9.47 -0.07
CA GLY A 57 -7.25 10.36 -0.87
C GLY A 57 -8.36 9.62 -1.61
N GLU A 58 -8.04 8.48 -2.24
CA GLU A 58 -9.01 7.64 -2.95
C GLU A 58 -10.08 7.05 -2.02
N LEU A 59 -9.69 6.53 -0.84
CA LEU A 59 -10.59 5.86 0.10
C LEU A 59 -11.50 6.83 0.85
N TYR A 60 -10.95 7.97 1.28
CA TYR A 60 -11.61 8.86 2.23
C TYR A 60 -11.95 10.24 1.63
N GLY A 61 -11.63 10.49 0.36
CA GLY A 61 -11.90 11.76 -0.31
C GLY A 61 -11.10 12.93 0.25
N LEU A 62 -9.96 12.66 0.89
CA LEU A 62 -9.09 13.69 1.46
C LEU A 62 -8.38 14.47 0.36
N ASP A 63 -8.18 15.78 0.57
CA ASP A 63 -7.20 16.52 -0.22
C ASP A 63 -5.81 15.91 -0.02
N ARG A 64 -4.96 16.04 -1.04
CA ARG A 64 -3.61 15.45 -1.01
C ARG A 64 -2.78 15.94 0.17
N LEU A 65 -2.87 17.22 0.55
CA LEU A 65 -2.11 17.76 1.68
C LEU A 65 -2.69 17.34 3.02
N ASP A 66 -4.00 17.15 3.12
CA ASP A 66 -4.65 16.61 4.32
C ASP A 66 -4.27 15.14 4.53
N ALA A 67 -4.28 14.33 3.46
CA ALA A 67 -3.82 12.95 3.49
C ALA A 67 -2.34 12.85 3.88
N TYR A 68 -1.51 13.75 3.35
CA TYR A 68 -0.10 13.86 3.74
C TYR A 68 0.04 14.20 5.22
N GLN A 69 -0.66 15.21 5.71
CA GLN A 69 -0.60 15.60 7.12
C GLN A 69 -1.03 14.45 8.03
N LEU A 70 -2.15 13.79 7.73
CA LEU A 70 -2.65 12.64 8.50
C LEU A 70 -1.62 11.51 8.58
N LEU A 71 -0.95 11.18 7.47
CA LEU A 71 0.04 10.08 7.41
C LEU A 71 1.30 10.37 8.23
N THR A 72 1.57 11.64 8.55
CA THR A 72 2.81 12.07 9.24
C THR A 72 2.68 12.28 10.75
N GLN A 73 1.51 11.98 11.34
CA GLN A 73 1.27 12.09 12.78
C GLN A 73 1.74 10.84 13.54
#